data_AF-A0A6G8I484-F1
#
_entry.id   AF-A0A6G8I484-F1
#
_cell.length_a   1.000
_cell.length_b   1.000
_cell.length_c   1.000
_cell.angle_alpha   90.00
_cell.angle_beta   90.00
_cell.angle_gamma   90.00
#
_symmetry.space_group_name_H-M   'P 1'
#
loop_
_entity.id
_entity.type
_entity.pdbx_description
1 polymer ?
#
loop_
_entity_poly.entity_id
_entity_poly.type
_entity_poly.pdbx_seq_one_letter_code
_entity_poly.pdbx_strand_id
1 'polypeptide(L)'
;MVADVQSLLDPAQPIDPLLKARWAIFYSISTTQPGLRGISFGNFLLRRVIEALKLELPKLKYFATLSPIPGFTKWLDQQSESDIQAMLGQRAKQVPDTSANNPSWAQRLQAPVDSPPSEALKRCGLRLAARYLTTMHDGQPLDPVARAVQKPISSAR
;
A
#
# COMPACT_ATOMS: atom_id res chain seq x y z
N MET A 1 3.64 -14.99 3.85
CA MET A 1 3.81 -13.61 3.37
C MET A 1 3.24 -12.73 4.46
N VAL A 2 3.98 -11.73 4.93
CA VAL A 2 3.51 -10.86 6.01
C VAL A 2 2.54 -9.85 5.43
N ALA A 3 1.38 -9.69 6.08
CA ALA A 3 0.29 -8.82 5.64
C ALA A 3 0.13 -7.57 6.51
N ASP A 4 0.87 -7.48 7.61
CA ASP A 4 0.74 -6.43 8.61
C ASP A 4 2.12 -5.92 9.08
N VAL A 5 2.28 -4.60 9.10
CA VAL A 5 3.54 -3.94 9.50
C VAL A 5 3.75 -4.06 11.01
N GLN A 6 2.69 -4.09 11.83
CA GLN A 6 2.83 -4.14 13.29
C GLN A 6 3.52 -5.43 13.71
N SER A 7 3.17 -6.56 13.08
CA SER A 7 3.86 -7.83 13.27
C SER A 7 5.35 -7.77 12.93
N LEU A 8 5.80 -6.92 11.99
CA LEU A 8 7.22 -6.77 11.64
C LEU A 8 7.99 -5.89 12.63
N LEU A 9 7.30 -4.98 13.32
CA LEU A 9 7.92 -4.01 14.23
C LEU A 9 7.92 -4.48 15.69
N ASP A 10 7.22 -5.56 16.00
CA ASP A 10 7.17 -6.13 17.34
C ASP A 10 8.50 -6.80 17.72
N PRO A 11 9.27 -6.23 18.67
CA PRO A 11 10.56 -6.78 19.09
C PRO A 11 10.44 -8.11 19.84
N ALA A 12 9.25 -8.48 20.30
CA ALA A 12 9.02 -9.74 20.99
C ALA A 12 8.89 -10.94 20.03
N GLN A 13 8.80 -10.71 18.71
CA GLN A 13 8.69 -11.80 17.76
C GLN A 13 9.99 -12.63 17.67
N PRO A 14 9.88 -13.96 17.63
CA PRO A 14 11.03 -14.82 17.47
C PRO A 14 11.65 -14.59 16.08
N ILE A 15 12.95 -14.36 16.05
CA ILE A 15 13.70 -14.16 14.81
C ILE A 15 14.10 -15.52 14.26
N ASP A 16 13.51 -15.89 13.13
CA ASP A 16 13.92 -17.08 12.39
C ASP A 16 15.34 -16.94 11.80
N PRO A 17 16.10 -18.05 11.63
CA PRO A 17 17.41 -18.00 11.01
C PRO A 17 17.36 -17.42 9.59
N LEU A 18 18.16 -16.38 9.33
CA LEU A 18 18.23 -15.69 8.03
C LEU A 18 18.49 -16.64 6.86
N LEU A 19 19.32 -17.67 7.05
CA LEU A 19 19.64 -18.68 6.03
C LEU A 19 18.48 -19.60 5.66
N LYS A 20 17.32 -19.52 6.34
CA LYS A 20 16.08 -20.21 5.99
C LYS A 20 15.07 -19.30 5.28
N ALA A 21 15.31 -17.99 5.23
CA ALA A 21 14.39 -17.03 4.64
C ALA A 21 14.20 -17.28 3.13
N ARG A 22 12.95 -17.20 2.68
CA ARG A 22 12.57 -17.29 1.25
C ARG A 22 12.04 -15.98 0.68
N TRP A 23 11.64 -15.05 1.55
CA TRP A 23 11.03 -13.77 1.22
C TRP A 23 11.89 -12.63 1.77
N ALA A 24 12.08 -11.58 0.98
CA ALA A 24 12.55 -10.29 1.44
C ALA A 24 11.44 -9.25 1.23
N ILE A 25 11.06 -8.54 2.30
CA ILE A 25 9.97 -7.56 2.29
C ILE A 25 10.54 -6.17 2.56
N PHE A 26 10.38 -5.26 1.60
CA PHE A 26 10.75 -3.85 1.75
C PHE A 26 9.57 -3.09 2.35
N TYR A 27 9.62 -2.80 3.65
CA TYR A 27 8.54 -2.11 4.36
C TYR A 27 8.72 -0.58 4.46
N SER A 28 9.94 -0.07 4.23
CA SER A 28 10.25 1.36 4.26
C SER A 28 11.34 1.72 3.26
N ILE A 29 11.08 2.75 2.45
CA ILE A 29 12.00 3.32 1.47
C ILE A 29 11.88 4.84 1.58
N SER A 30 12.94 5.50 2.04
CA SER A 30 12.92 6.93 2.35
C SER A 30 14.08 7.66 1.67
N THR A 31 13.82 8.87 1.16
CA THR A 31 14.87 9.79 0.68
C THR A 31 15.38 10.60 1.86
N THR A 32 16.69 10.56 2.11
CA THR A 32 17.32 11.28 3.23
C THR A 32 17.62 12.76 2.91
N GLN A 33 17.67 13.12 1.62
CA GLN A 33 18.01 14.47 1.16
C GLN A 33 16.82 15.15 0.48
N PRO A 34 16.22 16.18 1.09
CA PRO A 34 15.11 16.93 0.49
C PRO A 34 15.43 17.54 -0.88
N GLY A 35 16.69 17.92 -1.12
CA GLY A 35 17.17 18.49 -2.38
C GLY A 35 17.19 17.52 -3.56
N LEU A 36 17.07 16.22 -3.31
CA LEU A 36 16.96 15.19 -4.35
C LEU A 36 15.51 14.72 -4.57
N ARG A 37 14.53 15.39 -3.95
CA ARG A 37 13.11 15.06 -4.11
C ARG A 37 12.72 15.21 -5.58
N GLY A 38 12.29 14.10 -6.19
CA GLY A 38 11.88 14.06 -7.60
C GLY A 38 12.89 13.38 -8.53
N ILE A 39 14.13 13.17 -8.09
CA ILE A 39 15.14 12.41 -8.84
C ILE A 39 14.91 10.92 -8.58
N SER A 40 14.57 10.18 -9.63
CA SER A 40 14.17 8.78 -9.51
C SER A 40 15.38 7.85 -9.44
N PHE A 41 15.85 7.56 -8.22
CA PHE A 41 16.82 6.48 -7.98
C PHE A 41 16.16 5.18 -7.49
N GLY A 42 14.86 5.20 -7.15
CA GLY A 42 14.18 4.13 -6.42
C GLY A 42 14.24 2.75 -7.09
N ASN A 43 13.93 2.68 -8.38
CA ASN A 43 13.95 1.42 -9.13
C ASN A 43 15.36 0.83 -9.25
N PHE A 44 16.40 1.67 -9.35
CA PHE A 44 17.78 1.23 -9.41
C PHE A 44 18.29 0.75 -8.04
N LEU A 45 17.94 1.47 -6.97
CA LEU A 45 18.29 1.10 -5.60
C LEU A 45 17.68 -0.25 -5.22
N LEU A 46 16.39 -0.46 -5.47
CA LEU A 46 15.73 -1.73 -5.20
C LEU A 46 16.39 -2.87 -5.97
N ARG A 47 16.69 -2.66 -7.26
CA ARG A 47 17.38 -3.67 -8.07
C ARG A 47 18.74 -4.06 -7.50
N ARG A 48 19.56 -3.08 -7.11
CA ARG A 48 20.88 -3.34 -6.51
C ARG A 48 20.77 -4.09 -5.19
N VAL A 49 19.83 -3.70 -4.32
CA VAL A 49 19.62 -4.38 -3.04
C VAL A 49 19.14 -5.81 -3.27
N ILE A 50 18.22 -6.04 -4.22
CA ILE A 50 17.77 -7.38 -4.58
C ILE A 50 18.93 -8.24 -5.09
N GLU A 51 19.80 -7.69 -5.96
CA GLU A 51 20.97 -8.39 -6.49
C GLU A 51 21.96 -8.76 -5.37
N ALA A 52 22.26 -7.83 -4.46
CA ALA A 52 23.12 -8.09 -3.30
C ALA A 52 22.53 -9.16 -2.37
N LEU A 53 21.23 -9.06 -2.04
CA LEU A 53 20.55 -10.04 -1.19
C LEU A 53 20.53 -11.45 -1.79
N LYS A 54 20.42 -11.57 -3.12
CA LYS A 54 20.50 -12.88 -3.79
C LYS A 54 21.89 -13.52 -3.69
N LEU A 55 22.94 -12.72 -3.66
CA LEU A 55 24.32 -13.20 -3.49
C LEU A 55 24.55 -13.66 -2.05
N GLU A 56 24.13 -12.87 -1.06
CA GLU A 56 24.33 -13.17 0.36
C GLU A 56 23.40 -14.27 0.88
N LEU A 57 22.17 -14.35 0.37
CA LEU A 57 21.14 -15.28 0.82
C LEU A 57 20.56 -16.06 -0.37
N PRO A 58 21.26 -17.09 -0.89
CA PRO A 58 20.85 -17.81 -2.11
C PRO A 58 19.48 -18.51 -2.04
N LYS A 59 18.91 -18.68 -0.83
CA LYS A 59 17.57 -19.25 -0.63
C LYS A 59 16.43 -18.23 -0.77
N LEU A 60 16.73 -16.93 -0.83
CA LEU A 60 15.75 -15.89 -1.13
C LEU A 60 15.24 -16.04 -2.56
N LYS A 61 13.94 -16.30 -2.70
CA LYS A 61 13.27 -16.49 -4.01
C LYS A 61 12.30 -15.37 -4.33
N TYR A 62 11.71 -14.76 -3.32
CA TYR A 62 10.60 -13.83 -3.48
C TYR A 62 10.94 -12.47 -2.85
N PHE A 63 10.56 -11.41 -3.56
CA PHE A 63 10.78 -10.03 -3.15
C PHE A 63 9.45 -9.31 -3.29
N ALA A 64 9.04 -8.59 -2.26
CA ALA A 64 7.82 -7.79 -2.28
C ALA A 64 8.01 -6.51 -1.46
N THR A 65 7.10 -5.56 -1.64
CA THR A 65 7.04 -4.36 -0.81
C THR A 65 5.81 -4.41 0.08
N LEU A 66 5.93 -3.85 1.28
CA LEU A 66 4.78 -3.56 2.14
C LEU A 66 4.70 -2.04 2.26
N SER A 67 4.10 -1.43 1.23
CA SER A 67 4.12 0.01 1.03
C SER A 67 2.84 0.68 1.54
N PRO A 68 2.92 1.90 2.08
CA PRO A 68 1.74 2.69 2.41
C PRO A 68 1.01 3.14 1.14
N ILE A 69 -0.27 3.48 1.28
CA ILE A 69 -1.12 4.03 0.21
C ILE A 69 -1.53 5.48 0.59
N PRO A 70 -0.59 6.43 0.59
CA PRO A 70 -0.84 7.78 1.08
C PRO A 70 -1.84 8.53 0.18
N GLY A 71 -2.75 9.26 0.81
CA GLY A 71 -3.76 10.05 0.09
C GLY A 71 -5.03 9.28 -0.29
N PHE A 72 -5.10 7.96 -0.04
CA PHE A 72 -6.31 7.18 -0.27
C PHE A 72 -7.53 7.70 0.51
N THR A 73 -7.38 7.98 1.81
CA THR A 73 -8.47 8.53 2.64
C THR A 73 -8.92 9.90 2.15
N LYS A 74 -7.98 10.78 1.83
CA LYS A 74 -8.27 12.10 1.25
C LYS A 74 -8.99 12.00 -0.09
N TRP A 75 -8.58 11.05 -0.94
CA TRP A 75 -9.25 10.80 -2.22
C TRP A 75 -10.68 10.32 -2.03
N LEU A 76 -10.94 9.46 -1.03
CA LEU A 76 -12.29 9.02 -0.68
C LEU A 76 -13.18 10.16 -0.23
N ASP A 77 -12.67 11.08 0.61
CA ASP A 77 -13.44 12.24 1.09
C ASP A 77 -13.80 13.23 -0.04
N GLN A 78 -13.14 13.12 -1.20
CA GLN A 78 -13.45 13.91 -2.38
C GLN A 78 -14.49 13.25 -3.30
N GLN A 79 -14.83 11.98 -3.09
CA GLN A 79 -15.82 11.29 -3.91
C GLN A 79 -17.24 11.62 -3.44
N SER A 80 -18.15 11.84 -4.38
CA SER A 80 -19.57 11.95 -4.03
C SER A 80 -20.12 10.58 -3.61
N GLU A 81 -21.23 10.59 -2.86
CA GLU A 81 -21.90 9.33 -2.51
C GLU A 81 -22.34 8.55 -3.76
N SER A 82 -22.80 9.25 -4.80
CA SER A 82 -23.13 8.64 -6.09
C SER A 82 -21.93 7.97 -6.76
N ASP A 83 -20.74 8.57 -6.70
CA ASP A 83 -19.53 7.98 -7.28
C ASP A 83 -19.14 6.70 -6.54
N ILE A 84 -19.17 6.73 -5.22
CA ILE A 84 -18.88 5.55 -4.40
C ILE A 84 -19.90 4.43 -4.66
N GLN A 85 -21.19 4.77 -4.75
CA GLN A 85 -22.24 3.82 -5.10
C GLN A 85 -22.02 3.22 -6.50
N ALA A 86 -21.60 4.02 -7.49
CA ALA A 86 -21.26 3.53 -8.82
C ALA A 86 -20.04 2.58 -8.80
N MET A 87 -19.02 2.87 -7.98
CA MET A 87 -17.83 2.02 -7.83
C MET A 87 -18.14 0.68 -7.15
N LEU A 88 -18.97 0.68 -6.11
CA LEU A 88 -19.29 -0.49 -5.29
C LEU A 88 -20.47 -1.31 -5.83
N GLY A 89 -21.41 -0.66 -6.52
CA GLY A 89 -22.69 -1.23 -6.96
C GLY A 89 -23.54 -1.66 -5.76
N GLN A 90 -24.27 -2.78 -5.93
CA GLN A 90 -25.15 -3.32 -4.89
C GLN A 90 -24.42 -3.71 -3.58
N ARG A 91 -23.09 -3.85 -3.60
CA ARG A 91 -22.28 -4.21 -2.43
C ARG A 91 -22.24 -3.10 -1.37
N ALA A 92 -22.43 -1.84 -1.78
CA ALA A 92 -22.50 -0.72 -0.82
C ALA A 92 -23.58 -0.96 0.25
N LYS A 93 -24.72 -1.55 -0.14
CA LYS A 93 -25.85 -1.86 0.76
C LYS A 93 -25.57 -2.99 1.74
N GLN A 94 -24.52 -3.79 1.51
CA GLN A 94 -24.13 -4.90 2.38
C GLN A 94 -23.24 -4.44 3.54
N VAL A 95 -22.75 -3.20 3.51
CA VAL A 95 -21.99 -2.62 4.60
C VAL A 95 -22.98 -2.00 5.58
N PRO A 96 -23.09 -2.49 6.83
CA PRO A 96 -24.00 -1.92 7.81
C PRO A 96 -23.66 -0.46 8.06
N ASP A 97 -24.67 0.42 8.12
CA ASP A 97 -24.48 1.78 8.64
C ASP A 97 -24.17 1.67 10.13
N THR A 98 -22.87 1.71 10.46
CA THR A 98 -22.37 1.37 11.80
C THR A 98 -22.42 2.58 12.74
N SER A 99 -23.02 3.71 12.35
CA SER A 99 -23.00 4.95 13.12
C SER A 99 -24.28 5.77 12.97
N ALA A 100 -24.69 6.39 14.07
CA ALA A 100 -25.85 7.27 14.18
C ALA A 100 -25.74 8.58 13.36
N ASN A 101 -24.56 8.89 12.81
CA ASN A 101 -24.26 10.19 12.19
C ASN A 101 -23.88 10.14 10.70
N ASN A 102 -24.17 9.03 10.01
CA ASN A 102 -23.82 8.77 8.60
C ASN A 102 -22.37 9.12 8.25
N PRO A 103 -21.38 8.34 8.72
CA PRO A 103 -19.96 8.65 8.55
C PRO A 103 -19.53 8.50 7.08
N SER A 104 -18.52 9.29 6.67
CA SER A 104 -17.91 9.18 5.34
C SER A 104 -17.31 7.79 5.13
N TRP A 105 -17.12 7.36 3.87
CA TRP A 105 -16.45 6.09 3.59
C TRP A 105 -15.03 6.01 4.14
N ALA A 106 -14.32 7.14 4.21
CA ALA A 106 -13.00 7.20 4.84
C ALA A 106 -13.09 6.89 6.35
N GLN A 107 -14.10 7.42 7.03
CA GLN A 107 -14.34 7.14 8.46
C GLN A 107 -14.79 5.69 8.68
N ARG A 108 -15.66 5.14 7.81
CA ARG A 108 -16.09 3.73 7.89
C ARG A 108 -14.91 2.76 7.81
N LEU A 109 -13.92 3.05 6.97
CA LEU A 109 -12.74 2.21 6.78
C LEU A 109 -11.71 2.33 7.90
N GLN A 110 -11.80 3.34 8.76
CA GLN A 110 -10.99 3.45 9.97
C GLN A 110 -11.59 2.55 11.05
N ALA A 111 -11.22 1.27 11.01
CA ALA A 111 -11.59 0.34 12.07
C ALA A 111 -10.88 0.74 13.38
N PRO A 112 -11.59 0.74 14.53
CA PRO A 112 -10.95 0.77 15.83
C PRO A 112 -9.97 -0.41 15.95
N VAL A 113 -8.84 -0.19 16.62
CA VAL A 113 -7.79 -1.21 16.80
C VAL A 113 -8.36 -2.49 17.43
N ASP A 114 -9.37 -2.36 18.30
CA ASP A 114 -9.94 -3.45 19.09
C ASP A 114 -11.10 -4.19 18.39
N SER A 115 -11.48 -3.82 17.16
CA SER A 115 -12.63 -4.42 16.48
C SER A 115 -12.36 -4.59 14.99
N PRO A 116 -12.18 -5.83 14.50
CA PRO A 116 -11.90 -6.06 13.09
C PRO A 116 -13.08 -5.62 12.22
N PRO A 117 -12.82 -4.98 11.06
CA PRO A 117 -13.90 -4.54 10.18
C PRO A 117 -14.69 -5.74 9.65
N SER A 118 -15.98 -5.53 9.41
CA SER A 118 -16.83 -6.56 8.81
C SER A 118 -16.28 -7.02 7.46
N GLU A 119 -16.52 -8.29 7.10
CA GLU A 119 -16.04 -8.84 5.82
C GLU A 119 -16.59 -8.05 4.61
N ALA A 120 -17.83 -7.57 4.71
CA ALA A 120 -18.43 -6.70 3.70
C ALA A 120 -17.67 -5.36 3.55
N LEU A 121 -17.30 -4.73 4.67
CA LEU A 121 -16.53 -3.49 4.69
C LEU A 121 -15.12 -3.71 4.13
N LYS A 122 -14.45 -4.81 4.49
CA LYS A 122 -13.13 -5.20 3.94
C LYS A 122 -13.19 -5.33 2.41
N ARG A 123 -14.18 -6.04 1.88
CA ARG A 123 -14.37 -6.21 0.43
C ARG A 123 -14.63 -4.90 -0.29
N CYS A 124 -15.45 -4.03 0.29
CA CYS A 124 -15.71 -2.70 -0.28
C CYS A 124 -14.45 -1.83 -0.24
N GLY A 125 -13.73 -1.83 0.89
CA GLY A 125 -12.46 -1.13 1.06
C GLY A 125 -11.40 -1.55 0.04
N LEU A 126 -11.22 -2.87 -0.17
CA LEU A 126 -10.30 -3.39 -1.19
C LEU A 126 -10.68 -2.94 -2.61
N ARG A 127 -11.97 -2.89 -2.93
CA ARG A 127 -12.45 -2.43 -4.24
C ARG A 127 -12.20 -0.93 -4.44
N LEU A 128 -12.42 -0.13 -3.41
CA LEU A 128 -12.12 1.30 -3.43
C LEU A 128 -10.62 1.55 -3.55
N ALA A 129 -9.80 0.82 -2.79
CA ALA A 129 -8.34 0.90 -2.88
C ALA A 129 -7.85 0.47 -4.28
N ALA A 130 -8.39 -0.59 -4.86
CA ALA A 130 -8.08 -1.01 -6.22
C ALA A 130 -8.44 0.08 -7.25
N ARG A 131 -9.59 0.74 -7.09
CA ARG A 131 -9.98 1.88 -7.93
C ARG A 131 -9.01 3.05 -7.78
N TYR A 132 -8.65 3.40 -6.55
CA TYR A 132 -7.68 4.47 -6.28
C TYR A 132 -6.32 4.20 -6.94
N LEU A 133 -5.77 3.00 -6.72
CA LEU A 133 -4.46 2.60 -7.25
C LEU A 133 -4.40 2.49 -8.78
N THR A 134 -5.55 2.33 -9.44
CA THR A 134 -5.66 2.29 -10.91
C THR A 134 -6.09 3.63 -11.51
N THR A 135 -6.42 4.62 -10.69
CA THR A 135 -6.77 5.97 -11.16
C THR A 135 -5.51 6.69 -11.63
N MET A 136 -5.60 7.30 -12.82
CA MET A 136 -4.53 8.06 -13.44
C MET A 136 -4.89 9.55 -13.48
N HIS A 137 -3.90 10.41 -13.27
CA HIS A 137 -3.97 11.86 -13.43
C HIS A 137 -2.77 12.30 -14.27
N ASP A 138 -3.01 13.03 -15.37
CA ASP A 138 -1.98 13.43 -16.34
C ASP A 138 -1.07 12.28 -16.80
N GLY A 139 -1.66 11.11 -17.05
CA GLY A 139 -0.92 9.92 -17.50
C GLY A 139 -0.04 9.27 -16.43
N GLN A 140 -0.15 9.66 -15.17
CA GLN A 140 0.57 9.05 -14.03
C GLN A 140 -0.41 8.51 -12.98
N PRO A 141 -0.03 7.47 -12.21
CA PRO A 141 -0.83 7.03 -11.09
C PRO A 141 -1.07 8.17 -10.10
N LEU A 142 -2.30 8.24 -9.59
CA LEU A 142 -2.68 9.22 -8.58
C LEU A 142 -1.89 9.01 -7.28
N ASP A 143 -1.73 7.76 -6.86
CA ASP A 143 -0.93 7.39 -5.71
C ASP A 143 0.57 7.67 -5.97
N PRO A 144 1.24 8.44 -5.10
CA PRO A 144 2.64 8.81 -5.31
C PRO A 144 3.60 7.64 -5.15
N VAL A 145 3.25 6.61 -4.38
CA VAL A 145 4.07 5.41 -4.17
C VAL A 145 3.98 4.49 -5.39
N ALA A 146 2.78 4.24 -5.91
CA ALA A 146 2.54 3.52 -7.15
C ALA A 146 3.27 4.20 -8.33
N ARG A 147 3.25 5.54 -8.37
CA ARG A 147 4.00 6.32 -9.35
C ARG A 147 5.51 6.12 -9.24
N ALA A 148 6.07 6.06 -8.02
CA ALA A 148 7.50 5.86 -7.81
C ALA A 148 7.98 4.50 -8.35
N VAL A 149 7.14 3.45 -8.26
CA VAL A 149 7.44 2.11 -8.78
C VAL A 149 7.38 2.08 -10.32
N GLN A 150 6.43 2.79 -10.93
CA GLN A 150 6.20 2.73 -12.38
C GLN A 150 7.12 3.62 -13.21
N LYS A 151 7.83 4.60 -12.63
CA LYS A 151 8.69 5.49 -13.41
C LYS A 151 9.80 4.68 -14.11
N PRO A 152 9.83 4.65 -15.46
CA PRO A 152 10.97 4.08 -16.17
C PRO A 152 12.22 4.87 -15.78
N ILE A 153 13.37 4.19 -15.79
CA ILE A 153 14.67 4.84 -15.64
C ILE A 153 14.80 5.76 -16.86
N SER A 154 14.49 7.04 -16.71
CA SER A 154 14.90 8.02 -17.70
C SER A 154 16.42 7.96 -17.71
N SER A 155 17.00 7.52 -18.82
CA SER A 155 18.43 7.64 -19.05
C SER A 155 18.78 9.12 -18.86
N ALA A 156 19.42 9.44 -17.73
CA ALA A 156 20.17 10.67 -17.63
C ALA A 156 21.22 10.57 -18.75
N ARG A 157 21.04 11.38 -19.79
CA ARG A 157 22.09 11.69 -20.75
C ARG A 157 23.15 12.52 -20.03
#